data_AF-A0A6N7ZSM1-F1
#
_entry.id   AF-A0A6N7ZSM1-F1
#
_cell.length_a   1.000
_cell.length_b   1.000
_cell.length_c   1.000
_cell.angle_alpha   90.00
_cell.angle_beta   90.00
_cell.angle_gamma   90.00
#
_symmetry.space_group_name_H-M   'P 1'
#
loop_
_entity.id
_entity.type
_entity.pdbx_description
1 polymer ?
#
loop_
_entity_poly.entity_id
_entity_poly.type
_entity_poly.pdbx_seq_one_letter_code
_entity_poly.pdbx_strand_id
1 'polypeptide(L)'
;MASYGSGGKYWNVGLHDQGRLSATNRQLRAILRLTGEDMRGYGLIRQQASEIIDKAIEERKERREGMNEMTSKMFAALVNRATDAANEAGDNWLLKNPLPQFAVFDPETNERVGVHGRMGHVWITWPPKNSKFRKWLEANLFDGQRNEIHLDHRHAERLELGLRVACETAAYNVLTQSGNIEGLKLYAQAEQDSVAA
;
A
#
# COMPACT_ATOMS: atom_id res chain seq x y z
N MET A 1 35.04 50.57 30.17
CA MET A 1 35.89 49.70 31.01
C MET A 1 34.96 48.93 31.95
N ALA A 2 34.66 47.67 31.63
CA ALA A 2 33.83 46.82 32.49
C ALA A 2 34.74 46.10 33.48
N SER A 3 34.47 46.27 34.78
CA SER A 3 35.18 45.61 35.86
C SER A 3 34.92 44.10 35.83
N TYR A 4 35.97 43.31 35.69
CA TYR A 4 35.95 41.88 35.96
C TYR A 4 35.80 41.67 37.47
N GLY A 5 34.58 41.31 37.89
CA GLY A 5 34.26 40.90 39.25
C GLY A 5 34.23 39.37 39.38
N SER A 6 35.23 38.85 40.09
CA SER A 6 35.09 37.81 41.12
C SER A 6 34.68 36.37 40.73
N GLY A 7 35.70 35.52 40.50
CA GLY A 7 36.04 34.45 41.45
C GLY A 7 34.97 33.47 41.97
N GLY A 8 34.22 32.78 41.11
CA GLY A 8 33.37 31.65 41.50
C GLY A 8 33.85 30.29 40.96
N LYS A 9 34.23 29.36 41.84
CA LYS A 9 34.83 28.03 41.56
C LYS A 9 33.89 26.98 40.90
N TYR A 10 32.78 27.37 40.28
CA TYR A 10 31.73 26.44 39.82
C TYR A 10 31.06 26.79 38.47
N TRP A 11 31.77 27.43 37.53
CA TRP A 11 31.18 27.76 36.20
C TRP A 11 31.30 26.64 35.15
N ASN A 12 31.96 25.51 35.45
CA ASN A 12 32.24 24.45 34.46
C ASN A 12 31.56 23.10 34.76
N VAL A 13 30.66 22.99 35.74
CA VAL A 13 30.13 21.69 36.17
C VAL A 13 28.98 21.14 35.29
N GLY A 14 28.64 21.82 34.19
CA GLY A 14 27.53 21.42 33.30
C GLY A 14 27.89 21.19 31.83
N LEU A 15 29.14 21.43 31.42
CA LEU A 15 29.55 21.40 30.00
C LEU A 15 30.21 20.09 29.54
N HIS A 16 30.55 19.19 30.47
CA HIS A 16 31.14 17.90 30.11
C HIS A 16 30.11 16.85 29.66
N ASP A 17 28.86 16.97 30.10
CA ASP A 17 27.79 16.04 29.76
C ASP A 17 26.91 16.64 28.65
N GLN A 18 27.25 16.36 27.40
CA GLN A 18 26.54 16.87 26.23
C GLN A 18 25.05 16.48 26.20
N GLY A 19 24.65 15.43 26.94
CA GLY A 19 23.26 14.99 27.05
C GLY A 19 22.36 15.92 27.86
N ARG A 20 22.94 16.67 28.81
CA ARG A 20 22.23 17.63 29.69
C ARG A 20 22.04 19.01 29.08
N LEU A 21 22.64 19.26 27.92
CA LEU A 21 22.41 20.47 27.15
C LEU A 21 20.96 20.51 26.65
N SER A 22 20.47 21.70 26.33
CA SER A 22 19.14 21.87 25.73
C SER A 22 19.04 21.11 24.40
N ALA A 23 17.87 20.51 24.17
CA ALA A 23 17.54 19.83 22.92
C ALA A 23 17.78 20.76 21.73
N THR A 24 18.36 20.20 20.66
CA THR A 24 18.64 20.99 19.46
C THR A 24 17.35 21.23 18.67
N ASN A 25 17.31 22.33 17.89
CA ASN A 25 16.22 22.59 16.95
C ASN A 25 15.99 21.43 15.97
N ARG A 26 17.05 20.69 15.62
CA ARG A 26 16.97 19.50 14.77
C ARG A 26 16.23 18.36 15.46
N GLN A 27 16.51 18.10 16.75
CA GLN A 27 15.81 17.08 17.54
C GLN A 27 14.34 17.45 17.74
N LEU A 28 14.03 18.71 18.09
CA LEU A 28 12.65 19.16 18.28
C LEU A 28 11.82 19.05 16.98
N ARG A 29 12.41 19.39 15.82
CA ARG A 29 11.78 19.17 14.50
C ARG A 29 11.63 17.69 14.17
N ALA A 30 12.57 16.85 14.58
CA ALA A 30 12.49 15.40 14.39
C ALA A 30 11.33 14.79 15.20
N ILE A 31 11.16 15.21 16.46
CA ILE A 31 10.02 14.83 17.30
C ILE A 31 8.71 15.22 16.62
N LEU A 32 8.54 16.49 16.25
CA LEU A 32 7.34 16.97 15.54
C LEU A 32 7.01 16.14 14.30
N ARG A 33 8.03 15.78 13.50
CA ARG A 33 7.85 14.95 12.29
C ARG A 33 7.48 13.50 12.61
N LEU A 34 7.96 12.97 13.73
CA LEU A 34 7.77 11.56 14.12
C LEU A 34 6.45 11.34 14.86
N THR A 35 6.13 12.21 15.82
CA THR A 35 4.97 12.10 16.73
C THR A 35 3.80 13.01 16.35
N GLY A 36 4.04 14.10 15.63
CA GLY A 36 3.03 15.13 15.32
C GLY A 36 2.84 16.19 16.41
N GLU A 37 3.56 16.07 17.54
CA GLU A 37 3.46 16.99 18.66
C GLU A 37 4.58 18.05 18.63
N ASP A 38 4.21 19.31 18.86
CA ASP A 38 5.18 20.40 18.92
C ASP A 38 5.70 20.58 20.35
N MET A 39 6.92 20.11 20.58
CA MET A 39 7.59 20.20 21.89
C MET A 39 8.54 21.40 22.01
N ARG A 40 8.44 22.38 21.10
CA ARG A 40 9.16 23.66 21.20
C ARG A 40 8.61 24.45 22.41
N GLY A 41 9.40 24.55 23.48
CA GLY A 41 9.03 25.29 24.70
C GLY A 41 8.96 24.44 25.98
N TYR A 42 9.04 23.12 25.85
CA TYR A 42 8.96 22.19 26.99
C TYR A 42 10.26 22.04 27.80
N GLY A 43 11.32 22.76 27.43
CA GLY A 43 12.60 22.73 28.16
C GLY A 43 13.34 21.39 28.09
N LEU A 44 13.13 20.60 27.04
CA LEU A 44 13.76 19.28 26.89
C LEU A 44 15.28 19.38 26.81
N ILE A 45 15.97 18.44 27.46
CA ILE A 45 17.41 18.21 27.28
C ILE A 45 17.66 17.25 26.10
N ARG A 46 18.87 17.26 25.55
CA ARG A 46 19.22 16.45 24.36
C ARG A 46 18.98 14.96 24.58
N GLN A 47 19.28 14.44 25.77
CA GLN A 47 19.09 13.03 26.09
C GLN A 47 17.60 12.65 26.06
N GLN A 48 16.74 13.42 26.72
CA GLN A 48 15.29 13.22 26.69
C GLN A 48 14.74 13.33 25.26
N ALA A 49 15.22 14.30 24.48
CA ALA A 49 14.80 14.45 23.10
C ALA A 49 15.23 13.27 22.22
N SER A 50 16.43 12.72 22.44
CA SER A 50 16.89 11.50 21.76
C SER A 50 16.06 10.28 22.17
N GLU A 51 15.77 10.08 23.46
CA GLU A 51 14.93 8.97 23.94
C GLU A 51 13.51 9.02 23.33
N ILE A 52 12.91 10.21 23.23
CA ILE A 52 11.60 10.39 22.56
C ILE A 52 11.70 10.05 21.06
N ILE A 53 12.78 10.48 20.39
CA ILE A 53 13.01 10.18 18.97
C ILE A 53 13.18 8.68 18.76
N ASP A 54 14.02 8.03 19.56
CA ASP A 54 14.34 6.61 19.44
C ASP A 54 13.08 5.77 19.70
N LYS A 55 12.32 6.09 20.76
CA LYS A 55 11.03 5.47 21.03
C LYS A 55 10.03 5.68 19.90
N ALA A 56 9.94 6.89 19.33
CA ALA A 56 9.05 7.16 18.19
C ALA A 56 9.49 6.46 16.90
N ILE A 57 10.79 6.25 16.71
CA ILE A 57 11.36 5.45 15.60
C ILE A 57 11.02 3.98 15.81
N GLU A 58 11.20 3.46 17.02
CA GLU A 58 10.92 2.08 17.39
C GLU A 58 9.43 1.77 17.30
N GLU A 59 8.55 2.61 17.84
CA GLU A 59 7.09 2.49 17.64
C GLU A 59 6.70 2.58 16.15
N ARG A 60 7.38 3.40 15.35
CA ARG A 60 7.16 3.42 13.89
C ARG A 60 7.67 2.15 13.21
N LYS A 61 8.78 1.58 13.71
CA LYS A 61 9.37 0.34 13.22
C LYS A 61 8.47 -0.83 13.59
N GLU A 62 7.99 -0.93 14.81
CA GLU A 62 6.96 -1.87 15.26
C GLU A 62 5.63 -1.69 14.49
N ARG A 63 5.20 -0.46 14.18
CA ARG A 63 4.05 -0.21 13.29
C ARG A 63 4.33 -0.54 11.82
N ARG A 64 5.60 -0.63 11.40
CA ARG A 64 6.03 -1.04 10.05
C ARG A 64 6.18 -2.56 9.96
N GLU A 65 6.73 -3.18 10.99
CA GLU A 65 6.88 -4.63 11.19
C GLU A 65 5.58 -5.28 11.67
N GLY A 66 4.60 -4.49 12.09
CA GLY A 66 3.31 -4.88 12.65
C GLY A 66 2.32 -5.46 11.65
N MET A 67 2.76 -6.40 10.83
CA MET A 67 1.87 -7.43 10.33
C MET A 67 2.10 -8.69 11.14
N ASN A 68 1.24 -8.92 12.13
CA ASN A 68 1.17 -10.21 12.79
C ASN A 68 1.06 -11.29 11.72
N GLU A 69 1.79 -12.39 11.89
CA GLU A 69 1.77 -13.54 10.97
C GLU A 69 0.33 -13.99 10.66
N MET A 70 -0.55 -13.92 11.65
CA MET A 70 -1.98 -14.18 11.52
C MET A 70 -2.69 -13.21 10.55
N THR A 71 -2.37 -11.91 10.59
CA THR A 71 -2.92 -10.91 9.68
C THR A 71 -2.41 -11.12 8.25
N SER A 72 -1.13 -11.49 8.10
CA SER A 72 -0.56 -11.84 6.79
C SER A 72 -1.25 -13.08 6.21
N LYS A 73 -1.42 -14.14 7.01
CA LYS A 73 -2.16 -15.35 6.62
C LYS A 73 -3.62 -15.06 6.26
N MET A 74 -4.27 -14.16 6.99
CA MET A 74 -5.64 -13.72 6.70
C MET A 74 -5.72 -13.00 5.34
N PHE A 75 -4.81 -12.07 5.04
CA PHE A 75 -4.78 -11.39 3.76
C PHE A 75 -4.44 -12.33 2.60
N ALA A 76 -3.49 -13.25 2.79
CA ALA A 76 -3.19 -14.28 1.80
C ALA A 76 -4.42 -15.16 1.50
N ALA A 77 -5.10 -15.65 2.53
CA ALA A 77 -6.31 -16.45 2.37
C ALA A 77 -7.43 -15.67 1.66
N LEU A 78 -7.53 -14.37 1.93
CA LEU A 78 -8.52 -13.50 1.32
C LEU A 78 -8.22 -13.22 -0.16
N VAL A 79 -6.96 -13.00 -0.52
CA VAL A 79 -6.54 -12.88 -1.93
C VAL A 79 -6.81 -14.19 -2.67
N ASN A 80 -6.45 -15.34 -2.09
CA ASN A 80 -6.73 -16.63 -2.72
C ASN A 80 -8.23 -16.83 -2.97
N ARG A 81 -9.09 -16.49 -2.00
CA ARG A 81 -10.55 -16.54 -2.20
C ARG A 81 -11.04 -15.58 -3.28
N ALA A 82 -10.43 -14.39 -3.38
CA ALA A 82 -10.78 -13.44 -4.44
C ALA A 82 -10.37 -13.97 -5.82
N THR A 83 -9.20 -14.60 -5.93
CA THR A 83 -8.73 -15.29 -7.13
C THR A 83 -9.64 -16.46 -7.52
N ASP A 84 -10.06 -17.28 -6.55
CA ASP A 84 -10.99 -18.40 -6.79
C ASP A 84 -12.36 -17.90 -7.28
N ALA A 85 -12.88 -16.84 -6.66
CA ALA A 85 -14.14 -16.22 -7.09
C ALA A 85 -14.04 -15.60 -8.49
N ALA A 86 -12.90 -14.99 -8.83
CA ALA A 86 -12.64 -14.48 -10.17
C ALA A 86 -12.62 -15.61 -11.21
N ASN A 87 -11.94 -16.72 -10.90
CA ASN A 87 -11.90 -17.90 -11.77
C ASN A 87 -13.30 -18.47 -12.02
N GLU A 88 -14.08 -18.67 -10.95
CA GLU A 88 -15.45 -19.19 -11.05
C GLU A 88 -16.36 -18.25 -11.85
N ALA A 89 -16.25 -16.94 -11.63
CA ALA A 89 -17.01 -15.95 -12.39
C ALA A 89 -16.64 -15.93 -13.87
N GLY A 90 -15.34 -16.05 -14.18
CA GLY A 90 -14.84 -16.11 -15.55
C GLY A 90 -15.29 -17.38 -16.28
N ASP A 91 -15.17 -18.53 -15.64
CA ASP A 91 -15.64 -19.82 -16.20
C ASP A 91 -17.16 -19.77 -16.45
N ASN A 92 -17.94 -19.24 -15.50
CA ASN A 92 -19.39 -19.06 -15.65
C ASN A 92 -19.75 -18.08 -16.77
N TRP A 93 -18.96 -17.02 -16.97
CA TRP A 93 -19.18 -16.06 -18.05
C TRP A 93 -18.94 -16.70 -19.42
N LEU A 94 -17.88 -17.51 -19.56
CA LEU A 94 -17.59 -18.22 -20.80
C LEU A 94 -18.66 -19.25 -21.15
N LEU A 95 -19.18 -19.98 -20.15
CA LEU A 95 -20.30 -20.91 -20.34
C LEU A 95 -21.56 -20.21 -20.86
N LYS A 96 -21.81 -18.96 -20.44
CA LYS A 96 -22.95 -18.16 -20.90
C LYS A 96 -22.73 -17.51 -22.26
N ASN A 97 -21.48 -17.43 -22.73
CA ASN A 97 -21.10 -16.81 -24.00
C ASN A 97 -20.31 -17.81 -24.86
N PRO A 98 -20.91 -18.93 -25.31
CA PRO A 98 -20.17 -20.01 -25.96
C PRO A 98 -19.64 -19.67 -27.36
N LEU A 99 -20.18 -18.64 -28.02
CA LEU A 99 -19.82 -18.27 -29.39
C LEU A 99 -18.77 -17.16 -29.40
N PRO A 100 -17.54 -17.42 -29.87
CA PRO A 100 -16.53 -16.37 -30.06
C PRO A 100 -16.92 -15.47 -31.24
N GLN A 101 -16.65 -14.17 -31.11
CA GLN A 101 -16.85 -13.17 -32.17
C GLN A 101 -15.74 -13.26 -33.22
N PHE A 102 -14.50 -13.49 -32.79
CA PHE A 102 -13.35 -13.76 -33.64
C PHE A 102 -12.35 -14.65 -32.89
N ALA A 103 -11.34 -15.17 -33.58
CA ALA A 103 -10.28 -15.96 -32.97
C ALA A 103 -8.92 -15.29 -33.23
N VAL A 104 -8.08 -15.26 -32.21
CA VAL A 104 -6.70 -14.80 -32.28
C VAL A 104 -5.80 -16.03 -32.21
N PHE A 105 -4.76 -16.05 -33.04
CA PHE A 105 -3.74 -17.09 -32.96
C PHE A 105 -2.75 -16.73 -31.87
N ASP A 106 -2.59 -17.62 -30.91
CA ASP A 106 -1.59 -17.49 -29.86
C ASP A 106 -0.30 -18.20 -30.32
N PRO A 107 0.80 -17.46 -30.56
CA PRO A 107 2.05 -18.03 -31.03
C PRO A 107 2.79 -18.85 -29.96
N GLU A 108 2.48 -18.68 -28.67
CA GLU A 108 3.15 -19.42 -27.59
C GLU A 108 2.58 -20.82 -27.44
N THR A 109 1.26 -20.93 -27.50
CA THR A 109 0.54 -22.21 -27.38
C THR A 109 0.29 -22.88 -28.74
N ASN A 110 0.47 -22.16 -29.84
CA ASN A 110 0.15 -22.59 -31.20
C ASN A 110 -1.34 -22.95 -31.39
N GLU A 111 -2.21 -22.39 -30.53
CA GLU A 111 -3.65 -22.60 -30.54
C GLU A 111 -4.42 -21.35 -30.96
N ARG A 112 -5.68 -21.53 -31.39
CA ARG A 112 -6.59 -20.41 -31.67
C ARG A 112 -7.42 -20.14 -30.45
N VAL A 113 -7.25 -18.96 -29.86
CA VAL A 113 -8.03 -18.49 -28.71
C VAL A 113 -9.23 -17.71 -29.22
N GLY A 114 -10.44 -18.14 -28.84
CA GLY A 114 -11.68 -17.44 -29.15
C GLY A 114 -11.84 -16.19 -28.29
N VAL A 115 -12.19 -15.07 -28.92
CA VAL A 115 -12.52 -13.80 -28.25
C VAL A 115 -14.03 -13.59 -28.29
N HIS A 116 -14.67 -13.44 -27.13
CA HIS A 116 -16.13 -13.50 -27.01
C HIS A 116 -16.80 -12.12 -26.84
N GLY A 117 -16.04 -11.04 -26.77
CA GLY A 117 -16.59 -9.71 -26.52
C GLY A 117 -15.69 -8.56 -26.94
N ARG A 118 -16.16 -7.34 -26.66
CA ARG A 118 -15.39 -6.11 -26.84
C ARG A 118 -14.16 -6.11 -25.95
N MET A 119 -13.07 -5.54 -26.45
CA MET A 119 -11.85 -5.37 -25.67
C MET A 119 -11.98 -4.19 -24.70
N GLY A 120 -11.29 -4.31 -23.57
CA GLY A 120 -11.21 -3.26 -22.59
C GLY A 120 -10.36 -3.64 -21.40
N HIS A 121 -10.29 -2.71 -20.46
CA HIS A 121 -9.47 -2.82 -19.27
C HIS A 121 -10.33 -2.62 -18.03
N VAL A 122 -10.16 -3.50 -17.06
CA VAL A 122 -10.87 -3.47 -15.77
C VAL A 122 -9.85 -3.71 -14.70
N TRP A 123 -9.88 -2.90 -13.66
CA TRP A 123 -8.89 -2.96 -12.59
C TRP A 123 -9.46 -2.55 -11.24
N ILE A 124 -8.89 -3.15 -10.19
CA ILE A 124 -9.13 -2.77 -8.80
C ILE A 124 -8.01 -1.83 -8.36
N THR A 125 -8.35 -0.66 -7.84
CA THR A 125 -7.34 0.31 -7.39
C THR A 125 -6.63 -0.15 -6.12
N TRP A 126 -5.39 0.28 -5.95
CA TRP A 126 -4.68 0.10 -4.69
C TRP A 126 -5.39 0.77 -3.51
N PRO A 127 -5.39 0.12 -2.33
CA PRO A 127 -6.01 0.66 -1.13
C PRO A 127 -5.26 1.89 -0.57
N PRO A 128 -5.87 2.65 0.36
CA PRO A 128 -5.29 3.86 0.92
C PRO A 128 -3.87 3.67 1.47
N LYS A 129 -3.03 4.72 1.33
CA LYS A 129 -1.58 4.71 1.66
C LYS A 129 -1.24 4.15 3.05
N ASN A 130 -2.13 4.30 4.01
CA ASN A 130 -1.89 3.91 5.40
C ASN A 130 -2.55 2.58 5.80
N SER A 131 -3.22 1.89 4.87
CA SER A 131 -3.91 0.63 5.19
C SER A 131 -2.92 -0.52 5.41
N LYS A 132 -3.26 -1.44 6.32
CA LYS A 132 -2.49 -2.67 6.55
C LYS A 132 -2.45 -3.54 5.30
N PHE A 133 -3.58 -3.61 4.59
CA PHE A 133 -3.69 -4.36 3.34
C PHE A 133 -2.76 -3.82 2.25
N ARG A 134 -2.63 -2.49 2.11
CA ARG A 134 -1.63 -1.90 1.20
C ARG A 134 -0.22 -2.36 1.49
N LYS A 135 0.20 -2.29 2.76
CA LYS A 135 1.56 -2.71 3.15
C LYS A 135 1.80 -4.18 2.83
N TRP A 136 0.78 -5.02 3.03
CA TRP A 136 0.85 -6.44 2.67
C TRP A 136 1.00 -6.63 1.16
N LEU A 137 0.17 -5.95 0.36
CA LEU A 137 0.27 -5.97 -1.11
C LEU A 137 1.64 -5.48 -1.58
N GLU A 138 2.16 -4.40 -1.00
CA GLU A 138 3.49 -3.86 -1.33
C GLU A 138 4.62 -4.88 -1.06
N ALA A 139 4.44 -5.77 -0.09
CA ALA A 139 5.43 -6.78 0.28
C ALA A 139 5.32 -8.10 -0.51
N ASN A 140 4.14 -8.43 -1.05
CA ASN A 140 3.86 -9.76 -1.62
C ASN A 140 3.48 -9.76 -3.09
N LEU A 141 2.84 -8.69 -3.58
CA LEU A 141 2.23 -8.62 -4.93
C LEU A 141 2.65 -7.36 -5.69
N PHE A 142 3.72 -6.69 -5.25
CA PHE A 142 4.21 -5.49 -5.91
C PHE A 142 5.08 -5.83 -7.11
N ASP A 143 4.62 -5.42 -8.29
CA ASP A 143 5.26 -5.61 -9.59
C ASP A 143 6.03 -4.38 -10.08
N GLY A 144 6.09 -3.32 -9.27
CA GLY A 144 6.70 -2.03 -9.63
C GLY A 144 5.70 -0.91 -9.87
N GLN A 145 4.40 -1.21 -10.01
CA GLN A 145 3.35 -0.21 -10.21
C GLN A 145 2.31 -0.22 -9.07
N ARG A 146 1.67 0.94 -8.84
CA ARG A 146 0.69 1.14 -7.75
C ARG A 146 -0.68 1.61 -8.25
N ASN A 147 -0.95 1.37 -9.52
CA ASN A 147 -2.16 1.84 -10.19
C ASN A 147 -3.29 0.83 -10.00
N GLU A 148 -2.98 -0.46 -10.17
CA GLU A 148 -3.92 -1.57 -10.12
C GLU A 148 -3.39 -2.75 -9.30
N ILE A 149 -4.29 -3.45 -8.62
CA ILE A 149 -3.99 -4.71 -7.95
C ILE A 149 -4.03 -5.80 -9.02
N HIS A 150 -2.90 -6.45 -9.28
CA HIS A 150 -2.85 -7.62 -10.14
C HIS A 150 -3.18 -8.87 -9.33
N LEU A 151 -4.32 -9.49 -9.65
CA LEU A 151 -4.70 -10.81 -9.14
C LEU A 151 -4.39 -11.84 -10.22
N ASP A 152 -3.51 -12.79 -9.90
CA ASP A 152 -3.09 -13.85 -10.82
C ASP A 152 -4.15 -14.95 -10.91
N HIS A 153 -5.22 -14.68 -11.66
CA HIS A 153 -6.31 -15.62 -11.95
C HIS A 153 -6.21 -16.14 -13.38
N ARG A 154 -6.79 -17.31 -13.68
CA ARG A 154 -6.66 -18.03 -14.97
C ARG A 154 -6.98 -17.16 -16.20
N HIS A 155 -7.91 -16.22 -16.04
CA HIS A 155 -8.38 -15.34 -17.12
C HIS A 155 -7.71 -13.96 -17.16
N ALA A 156 -6.62 -13.72 -16.41
CA ALA A 156 -6.07 -12.37 -16.18
C ALA A 156 -5.50 -11.73 -17.46
N GLU A 157 -4.96 -12.56 -18.36
CA GLU A 157 -4.36 -12.11 -19.63
C GLU A 157 -5.40 -11.83 -20.71
N ARG A 158 -6.67 -12.21 -20.49
CA ARG A 158 -7.73 -11.98 -21.47
C ARG A 158 -8.23 -10.54 -21.41
N LEU A 159 -8.33 -9.90 -22.57
CA LEU A 159 -8.70 -8.49 -22.70
C LEU A 159 -10.21 -8.24 -22.89
N GLU A 160 -11.01 -9.31 -22.87
CA GLU A 160 -12.45 -9.22 -23.05
C GLU A 160 -13.09 -8.46 -21.88
N LEU A 161 -13.68 -7.30 -22.17
CA LEU A 161 -14.24 -6.42 -21.15
C LEU A 161 -15.30 -7.13 -20.30
N GLY A 162 -16.22 -7.86 -20.94
CA GLY A 162 -17.28 -8.57 -20.22
C GLY A 162 -16.74 -9.65 -19.27
N LEU A 163 -15.73 -10.39 -19.71
CA LEU A 163 -15.04 -11.39 -18.91
C LEU A 163 -14.30 -10.74 -17.74
N ARG A 164 -13.49 -9.71 -18.02
CA ARG A 164 -12.75 -8.98 -16.98
C ARG A 164 -13.67 -8.33 -15.96
N VAL A 165 -14.79 -7.74 -16.39
CA VAL A 165 -15.80 -7.20 -15.48
C VAL A 165 -16.33 -8.30 -14.57
N ALA A 166 -16.65 -9.48 -15.10
CA ALA A 166 -17.15 -10.59 -14.28
C ALA A 166 -16.11 -11.04 -13.24
N CYS A 167 -14.86 -11.26 -13.67
CA CYS A 167 -13.76 -11.69 -12.80
C CYS A 167 -13.45 -10.65 -11.70
N GLU A 168 -13.20 -9.40 -12.10
CA GLU A 168 -12.79 -8.32 -11.18
C GLU A 168 -13.93 -7.90 -10.25
N THR A 169 -15.18 -7.96 -10.70
CA THR A 169 -16.33 -7.69 -9.81
C THR A 169 -16.46 -8.78 -8.74
N ALA A 170 -16.27 -10.05 -9.11
CA ALA A 170 -16.30 -11.15 -8.15
C ALA A 170 -15.17 -11.05 -7.12
N ALA A 171 -13.95 -10.79 -7.58
CA ALA A 171 -12.81 -10.52 -6.71
C ALA A 171 -13.07 -9.32 -5.78
N TYR A 172 -13.50 -8.18 -6.34
CA TYR A 172 -13.81 -6.96 -5.60
C TYR A 172 -14.85 -7.20 -4.49
N ASN A 173 -15.90 -7.99 -4.79
CA ASN A 173 -16.92 -8.33 -3.81
C ASN A 173 -16.33 -9.12 -2.63
N VAL A 174 -15.46 -10.10 -2.88
CA VAL A 174 -14.78 -10.85 -1.80
C VAL A 174 -13.89 -9.93 -0.96
N LEU A 175 -13.11 -9.06 -1.60
CA LEU A 175 -12.22 -8.14 -0.91
C LEU A 175 -12.99 -7.16 -0.02
N THR A 176 -14.10 -6.60 -0.51
CA THR A 176 -14.90 -5.59 0.20
C THR A 176 -15.84 -6.19 1.27
N GLN A 177 -16.40 -7.38 1.04
CA GLN A 177 -17.26 -8.06 2.02
C GLN A 177 -16.52 -8.48 3.30
N SER A 178 -15.20 -8.57 3.24
CA SER A 178 -14.38 -8.92 4.40
C SER A 178 -14.39 -7.89 5.53
N GLY A 179 -14.83 -6.66 5.26
CA GLY A 179 -14.86 -5.54 6.22
C GLY A 179 -13.49 -5.03 6.70
N ASN A 180 -12.41 -5.75 6.38
CA ASN A 180 -11.04 -5.44 6.79
C ASN A 180 -10.29 -4.55 5.78
N ILE A 181 -10.92 -4.28 4.64
CA ILE A 181 -10.34 -3.55 3.52
C ILE A 181 -11.31 -2.46 3.09
N GLU A 182 -10.87 -1.22 3.19
CA GLU A 182 -11.65 -0.04 2.82
C GLU A 182 -10.96 0.75 1.70
N GLY A 183 -11.76 1.51 0.95
CA GLY A 183 -11.25 2.45 -0.06
C GLY A 183 -10.77 1.82 -1.37
N LEU A 184 -11.07 0.55 -1.61
CA LEU A 184 -10.96 -0.06 -2.94
C LEU A 184 -12.02 0.52 -3.87
N LYS A 185 -11.68 0.63 -5.15
CA LYS A 185 -12.60 1.00 -6.22
C LYS A 185 -12.37 0.09 -7.41
N LEU A 186 -13.45 -0.23 -8.11
CA LEU A 186 -13.44 -0.95 -9.38
C LEU A 186 -13.64 0.06 -10.50
N TYR A 187 -12.75 0.05 -11.48
CA TYR A 187 -12.89 0.83 -12.71
C TYR A 187 -12.96 -0.10 -13.90
N ALA A 188 -13.74 0.29 -14.90
CA ALA A 188 -13.83 -0.37 -16.18
C ALA A 188 -13.75 0.68 -17.28
N GLN A 189 -12.89 0.44 -18.26
CA GLN A 189 -12.70 1.27 -19.43
C GLN A 189 -12.83 0.38 -20.67
N ALA A 190 -13.87 0.64 -21.46
CA ALA A 190 -13.97 0.06 -22.79
C ALA A 190 -12.97 0.77 -23.72
N GLU A 191 -12.31 0.02 -24.58
CA GLU A 191 -11.55 0.62 -25.67
C GLU A 191 -12.55 1.38 -26.57
N GLN A 192 -12.27 2.66 -26.84
CA GLN A 192 -13.12 3.42 -27.76
C GLN A 192 -12.87 2.87 -29.16
N ASP A 193 -13.93 2.43 -29.84
CA ASP A 193 -13.89 2.22 -31.28
C ASP A 193 -13.42 3.54 -31.88
N SER A 194 -12.19 3.59 -32.42
CA SER A 194 -11.70 4.76 -33.13
C SER A 194 -12.50 4.90 -34.42
N VAL A 195 -13.69 5.48 -34.33
CA VAL A 195 -14.43 5.98 -35.49
C VAL A 195 -13.98 7.41 -35.71
N ALA A 196 -12.88 7.57 -36.43
CA ALA A 196 -12.47 8.78 -37.16
C ALA A 196 -11.14 8.49 -37.88
N ALA A 197 -10.98 8.63 -39.18
CA ALA A 197 -11.85 9.10 -40.25
C ALA A 197 -11.35 8.53 -41.59
#